data_AF-A0A7S2QK23-F1
#
_entry.id   AF-A0A7S2QK23-F1
#
_cell.length_a   1.000
_cell.length_b   1.000
_cell.length_c   1.000
_cell.angle_alpha   90.00
_cell.angle_beta   90.00
_cell.angle_gamma   90.00
#
_symmetry.space_group_name_H-M   'P 1'
#
loop_
_entity.id
_entity.type
_entity.pdbx_description
1 polymer ?
#
loop_
_entity_poly.entity_id
_entity_poly.type
_entity_poly.pdbx_seq_one_letter_code
_entity_poly.pdbx_strand_id
1 'polypeptide(L)'
;IIHGDLTPSNVMLTSQRTKRGYTYKVCDFGRARICDKETQAIMMQTMGSVAHMPPELFVSNIDLASLTPKADVYALGVIMYQVVTAKSPFAGLSPPQVIVRVAGGTSLNLPDEVPQSLKQVYLRSISREPRDRPDATDLITELEKVKQELCGRAFNCTSSFDGLRSQAH
;
A
#
# COMPACT_ATOMS: atom_id res chain seq x y z
N ILE A 1 -1.53 14.86 10.17
CA ILE A 1 -2.76 14.04 10.32
C ILE A 1 -2.38 12.61 9.97
N ILE A 2 -2.86 11.65 10.75
CA ILE A 2 -2.76 10.20 10.50
C ILE A 2 -4.19 9.72 10.29
N HIS A 3 -4.46 8.95 9.24
CA HIS A 3 -5.77 8.36 8.98
C HIS A 3 -6.08 7.23 9.97
N GLY A 4 -5.13 6.31 10.20
CA GLY A 4 -5.24 5.30 11.26
C GLY A 4 -6.20 4.14 10.99
N ASP A 5 -6.78 4.07 9.78
CA ASP A 5 -7.63 2.97 9.31
C ASP A 5 -7.66 2.90 7.76
N LEU A 6 -6.50 3.13 7.14
CA LEU A 6 -6.41 3.12 5.69
C LEU A 6 -6.53 1.68 5.17
N THR A 7 -7.62 1.39 4.48
CA THR A 7 -7.97 0.07 3.92
C THR A 7 -8.63 0.24 2.56
N PRO A 8 -8.75 -0.81 1.73
CA PRO A 8 -9.46 -0.71 0.45
C PRO A 8 -10.92 -0.25 0.56
N SER A 9 -11.63 -0.58 1.66
CA SER A 9 -13.00 -0.10 1.89
C SER A 9 -13.08 1.40 2.13
N ASN A 10 -11.98 2.02 2.56
CA ASN A 10 -11.85 3.45 2.81
C ASN A 10 -11.20 4.19 1.62
N VAL A 11 -11.12 3.55 0.45
CA VAL A 11 -10.68 4.15 -0.81
C VAL A 11 -11.79 4.02 -1.85
N MET A 12 -12.48 5.13 -2.14
CA MET A 12 -13.59 5.17 -3.09
C MET A 12 -13.12 5.44 -4.51
N LEU A 13 -13.73 4.75 -5.47
CA LEU A 13 -13.57 4.99 -6.89
C LEU A 13 -14.63 5.97 -7.38
N THR A 14 -14.23 7.03 -8.10
CA THR A 14 -15.21 7.85 -8.82
C THR A 14 -15.71 7.13 -10.07
N SER A 15 -17.01 7.21 -10.37
CA SER A 15 -17.59 6.64 -11.59
C SER A 15 -17.04 7.29 -12.87
N GLN A 16 -16.58 8.53 -12.79
CA GLN A 16 -16.02 9.24 -13.94
C GLN A 16 -14.56 8.84 -14.19
N ARG A 17 -14.30 8.33 -15.40
CA ARG A 17 -12.95 8.11 -15.91
C ARG A 17 -12.42 9.39 -16.56
N THR A 18 -11.25 9.84 -16.14
CA THR A 18 -10.56 11.00 -16.71
C THR A 18 -9.50 10.54 -17.73
N LYS A 19 -8.89 11.48 -18.46
CA LYS A 19 -7.71 11.20 -19.30
C LYS A 19 -6.53 10.60 -18.50
N ARG A 20 -6.50 10.80 -17.18
CA ARG A 20 -5.48 10.25 -16.27
C ARG A 20 -5.88 8.91 -15.65
N GLY A 21 -7.02 8.33 -16.04
CA GLY A 21 -7.59 7.11 -15.45
C GLY A 21 -8.72 7.39 -14.47
N TYR A 22 -9.00 6.43 -13.60
CA TYR A 22 -9.98 6.61 -12.53
C TYR A 22 -9.42 7.50 -11.42
N THR A 23 -10.29 8.28 -10.79
CA THR A 23 -9.94 9.05 -9.59
C THR A 23 -10.30 8.22 -8.37
N TYR A 24 -9.34 8.10 -7.45
CA TYR A 24 -9.55 7.47 -6.15
C TYR A 24 -9.57 8.54 -5.07
N LYS A 25 -10.45 8.39 -4.07
CA LYS A 25 -10.58 9.30 -2.94
C LYS A 25 -10.52 8.51 -1.64
N VAL A 26 -9.70 8.96 -0.71
CA VAL A 26 -9.69 8.41 0.65
C VAL A 26 -10.90 8.98 1.40
N CYS A 27 -11.64 8.11 2.10
CA CYS A 27 -12.81 8.45 2.90
C CYS A 27 -12.67 7.89 4.32
N ASP A 28 -13.63 8.22 5.18
CA ASP A 28 -13.71 7.76 6.57
C ASP A 28 -12.50 8.14 7.45
N PHE A 29 -12.41 9.43 7.76
CA PHE A 29 -11.46 9.98 8.72
C PHE A 29 -11.96 9.84 10.17
N GLY A 30 -12.93 8.97 10.46
CA GLY A 30 -13.49 8.80 11.81
C GLY A 30 -12.48 8.36 12.87
N ARG A 31 -11.32 7.86 12.42
CA ARG A 31 -10.19 7.44 13.25
C ARG A 31 -8.94 8.28 13.04
N ALA A 32 -9.06 9.36 12.28
CA ALA A 32 -7.95 10.23 12.01
C ALA A 32 -7.56 11.02 13.25
N ARG A 33 -6.25 11.19 13.44
CA ARG A 33 -5.69 11.94 14.58
C ARG A 33 -4.63 12.93 14.15
N ILE A 34 -4.58 14.04 14.87
CA ILE A 34 -3.43 14.95 14.86
C ILE A 34 -2.47 14.39 15.91
N CYS A 35 -1.17 14.40 15.63
CA CYS A 35 -0.14 13.74 16.45
C CYS A 35 -0.02 14.26 17.90
N ASP A 36 -0.91 15.17 18.34
CA ASP A 36 -0.81 15.90 19.61
C ASP A 36 -1.83 15.52 20.69
N LYS A 37 -2.85 14.65 20.45
CA LYS A 37 -3.85 14.34 21.49
C LYS A 37 -4.42 12.91 21.50
N GLU A 38 -4.43 12.39 22.74
CA GLU A 38 -5.21 11.31 23.37
C GLU A 38 -5.31 9.91 22.73
N THR A 39 -4.80 8.97 23.51
CA THR A 39 -4.72 7.52 23.35
C THR A 39 -6.11 6.88 23.46
N GLN A 40 -6.84 6.74 22.35
CA GLN A 40 -7.94 5.77 22.27
C GLN A 40 -7.42 4.41 21.77
N ALA A 41 -7.71 3.39 22.57
CA ALA A 41 -7.20 2.04 22.49
C ALA A 41 -7.44 1.36 21.12
N ILE A 42 -6.43 0.59 20.68
CA ILE A 42 -6.44 -0.32 19.51
C ILE A 42 -7.50 -1.44 19.66
N MET A 43 -8.35 -1.45 20.69
CA MET A 43 -9.10 -2.64 21.12
C MET A 43 -10.36 -2.99 20.30
N MET A 44 -10.81 -2.18 19.34
CA MET A 44 -11.99 -2.50 18.51
C MET A 44 -11.66 -2.53 17.01
N GLN A 45 -10.95 -3.56 16.56
CA GLN A 45 -10.50 -3.67 15.16
C GLN A 45 -11.10 -4.90 14.49
N THR A 46 -11.66 -4.70 13.30
CA THR A 46 -12.14 -5.80 12.45
C THR A 46 -10.95 -6.48 11.74
N MET A 47 -11.15 -7.70 11.24
CA MET A 47 -10.13 -8.42 10.47
C MET A 47 -9.57 -7.59 9.30
N GLY A 48 -10.43 -6.82 8.63
CA GLY A 48 -10.04 -5.93 7.53
C GLY A 48 -9.02 -4.88 7.94
N SER A 49 -9.22 -4.24 9.10
CA SER A 49 -8.30 -3.22 9.61
C SER A 49 -6.99 -3.81 10.12
N VAL A 50 -7.03 -4.93 10.88
CA VAL A 50 -5.84 -5.53 11.49
C VAL A 50 -4.79 -5.94 10.46
N ALA A 51 -5.21 -6.44 9.30
CA ALA A 51 -4.28 -6.85 8.24
C ALA A 51 -3.48 -5.71 7.59
N HIS A 52 -3.91 -4.45 7.78
CA HIS A 52 -3.25 -3.25 7.25
C HIS A 52 -2.44 -2.49 8.30
N MET A 53 -2.45 -2.96 9.55
CA MET A 53 -1.76 -2.30 10.65
C MET A 53 -0.27 -2.61 10.65
N PRO A 54 0.57 -1.60 10.93
CA PRO A 54 2.00 -1.77 10.94
C PRO A 54 2.49 -2.48 12.21
N PRO A 55 3.64 -3.18 12.16
CA PRO A 55 4.12 -4.04 13.23
C PRO A 55 4.39 -3.33 14.57
N GLU A 56 4.73 -2.04 14.53
CA GLU A 56 4.96 -1.24 15.73
C GLU A 56 3.72 -1.14 16.63
N LEU A 57 2.50 -1.30 16.07
CA LEU A 57 1.27 -1.36 16.88
C LEU A 57 1.11 -2.67 17.67
N PHE A 58 1.94 -3.68 17.39
CA PHE A 58 1.81 -5.04 17.97
C PHE A 58 3.01 -5.47 18.80
N VAL A 59 4.18 -4.90 18.53
CA VAL A 59 5.46 -5.37 19.11
C VAL A 59 5.96 -4.47 20.24
N SER A 60 5.40 -3.27 20.38
CA SER A 60 6.00 -2.24 21.23
C SER A 60 5.05 -1.71 22.30
N ASN A 61 5.63 -1.27 23.42
CA ASN A 61 4.96 -0.39 24.40
C ASN A 61 4.89 1.05 23.86
N ILE A 62 4.65 1.23 22.56
CA ILE A 62 4.51 2.54 21.95
C ILE A 62 3.28 3.20 22.55
N ASP A 63 3.52 4.35 23.17
CA ASP A 63 2.46 5.30 23.41
C ASP A 63 1.85 5.64 22.05
N LEU A 64 0.52 5.49 21.90
CA LEU A 64 -0.18 5.86 20.66
C LEU A 64 0.08 7.32 20.27
N ALA A 65 0.50 8.17 21.22
CA ALA A 65 1.00 9.52 20.97
C ALA A 65 2.26 9.58 20.08
N SER A 66 3.05 8.50 20.00
CA SER A 66 4.25 8.42 19.17
C SER A 66 4.02 7.81 17.79
N LEU A 67 2.77 7.45 17.44
CA LEU A 67 2.46 7.03 16.09
C LEU A 67 2.66 8.18 15.10
N THR A 68 3.24 7.87 13.95
CA THR A 68 3.53 8.85 12.90
C THR A 68 2.72 8.57 11.63
N PRO A 69 2.64 9.52 10.68
CA PRO A 69 2.04 9.29 9.36
C PRO A 69 2.64 8.11 8.58
N LYS A 70 3.82 7.61 8.98
CA LYS A 70 4.44 6.39 8.42
C LYS A 70 3.59 5.13 8.64
N ALA A 71 2.63 5.16 9.57
CA ALA A 71 1.66 4.09 9.75
C ALA A 71 0.74 3.95 8.53
N ASP A 72 0.26 5.07 7.97
CA ASP A 72 -0.58 5.05 6.77
C ASP A 72 0.22 4.65 5.53
N VAL A 73 1.53 4.96 5.49
CA VAL A 73 2.44 4.51 4.43
C VAL A 73 2.55 2.99 4.41
N TYR A 74 2.63 2.35 5.57
CA TYR A 74 2.60 0.89 5.67
C TYR A 74 1.28 0.31 5.17
N ALA A 75 0.16 0.87 5.64
CA ALA A 75 -1.16 0.45 5.20
C ALA A 75 -1.33 0.56 3.68
N LEU A 76 -0.82 1.65 3.07
CA LEU A 76 -0.79 1.82 1.63
C LEU A 76 0.08 0.75 0.94
N GLY A 77 1.21 0.36 1.52
CA GLY A 77 2.02 -0.77 1.04
C GLY A 77 1.24 -2.09 1.02
N VAL A 78 0.44 -2.38 2.05
CA VAL A 78 -0.46 -3.55 2.07
C VAL A 78 -1.56 -3.44 1.01
N ILE A 79 -2.09 -2.24 0.77
CA ILE A 79 -3.03 -1.98 -0.33
C ILE A 79 -2.36 -2.25 -1.69
N MET A 80 -1.11 -1.81 -1.90
CA MET A 80 -0.36 -2.11 -3.13
C MET A 80 -0.22 -3.62 -3.36
N TYR A 81 0.06 -4.39 -2.30
CA TYR A 81 0.08 -5.85 -2.38
C TYR A 81 -1.25 -6.41 -2.91
N GLN A 82 -2.38 -5.97 -2.37
CA GLN A 82 -3.70 -6.42 -2.80
C GLN A 82 -3.99 -6.03 -4.25
N VAL A 83 -3.67 -4.80 -4.65
CA VAL A 83 -3.90 -4.32 -6.02
C VAL A 83 -3.08 -5.12 -7.03
N VAL A 84 -1.83 -5.44 -6.71
CA VAL A 84 -0.93 -6.16 -7.61
C VAL A 84 -1.27 -7.66 -7.67
N THR A 85 -1.67 -8.26 -6.55
CA THR A 85 -1.86 -9.72 -6.47
C THR A 85 -3.31 -10.17 -6.59
N ALA A 86 -4.27 -9.26 -6.44
CA ALA A 86 -5.69 -9.54 -6.24
C ALA A 86 -5.99 -10.51 -5.06
N LYS A 87 -5.07 -10.61 -4.09
CA LYS A 87 -5.19 -11.50 -2.91
C LYS A 87 -5.40 -10.68 -1.65
N SER A 88 -6.23 -11.20 -0.75
CA SER A 88 -6.36 -10.66 0.60
C SER A 88 -5.08 -10.93 1.42
N PRO A 89 -4.51 -9.94 2.12
CA PRO A 89 -3.33 -10.11 2.95
C PRO A 89 -3.68 -11.07 4.10
N PHE A 90 -2.81 -12.04 4.35
CA PHE A 90 -2.99 -13.02 5.43
C PHE A 90 -4.32 -13.80 5.36
N ALA A 91 -4.78 -14.10 4.14
CA ALA A 91 -6.02 -14.85 3.90
C ALA A 91 -6.09 -16.15 4.74
N GLY A 92 -7.25 -16.39 5.36
CA GLY A 92 -7.51 -17.59 6.18
C GLY A 92 -7.01 -17.51 7.62
N LEU A 93 -6.33 -16.43 8.03
CA LEU A 93 -5.91 -16.23 9.41
C LEU A 93 -6.96 -15.44 10.21
N SER A 94 -7.05 -15.73 11.50
CA SER A 94 -7.80 -14.92 12.47
C SER A 94 -7.01 -13.67 12.90
N PRO A 95 -7.65 -12.61 13.43
CA PRO A 95 -6.94 -11.39 13.83
C PRO A 95 -5.75 -11.63 14.79
N PRO A 96 -5.86 -12.48 15.85
CA PRO A 96 -4.72 -12.80 16.70
C PRO A 96 -3.56 -13.46 15.95
N GLN A 97 -3.86 -14.34 14.98
CA GLN A 97 -2.83 -14.98 14.16
C GLN A 97 -2.13 -13.97 13.25
N VAL A 98 -2.87 -13.02 12.66
CA VAL A 98 -2.28 -11.93 11.88
C VAL A 98 -1.35 -11.08 12.74
N ILE A 99 -1.79 -10.69 13.95
CA ILE A 99 -0.98 -9.91 14.89
C ILE A 99 0.35 -10.62 15.16
N VAL A 100 0.32 -11.91 15.52
CA VAL A 100 1.54 -12.71 15.76
C VAL A 100 2.43 -12.75 14.51
N ARG A 101 1.84 -12.92 13.33
CA ARG A 101 2.56 -13.07 12.06
C ARG A 101 3.24 -11.75 11.65
N VAL A 102 2.54 -10.62 11.76
CA VAL A 102 3.07 -9.28 11.48
C VAL A 102 4.12 -8.89 12.52
N ALA A 103 3.83 -9.11 13.81
CA ALA A 103 4.77 -8.86 14.91
C ALA A 103 6.07 -9.67 14.75
N GLY A 104 5.94 -10.92 14.31
CA GLY A 104 7.05 -11.83 13.99
C GLY A 104 7.83 -11.50 12.71
N GLY A 105 7.47 -10.43 11.98
CA GLY A 105 8.21 -9.97 10.80
C GLY A 105 7.91 -10.74 9.52
N THR A 106 6.72 -11.33 9.42
CA THR A 106 6.32 -12.02 8.18
C THR A 106 6.12 -11.03 7.05
N SER A 107 6.85 -11.23 5.96
CA SER A 107 6.72 -10.39 4.77
C SER A 107 5.59 -10.89 3.88
N LEU A 108 4.78 -9.95 3.37
CA LEU A 108 3.97 -10.16 2.19
C LEU A 108 4.92 -10.00 0.98
N ASN A 109 4.92 -10.96 0.05
CA ASN A 109 5.85 -10.95 -1.08
C ASN A 109 5.09 -10.73 -2.38
N LEU A 110 5.57 -9.78 -3.17
CA LEU A 110 5.08 -9.56 -4.53
C LEU A 110 5.65 -10.62 -5.48
N PRO A 111 4.88 -11.04 -6.51
CA PRO A 111 5.36 -11.93 -7.57
C PRO A 111 6.63 -11.40 -8.28
N ASP A 112 7.37 -12.29 -8.95
CA ASP A 112 8.62 -11.93 -9.61
C ASP A 112 8.41 -11.18 -10.93
N GLU A 113 7.22 -11.28 -11.50
CA GLU A 113 6.79 -10.55 -12.69
C GLU A 113 6.59 -9.04 -12.42
N VAL A 114 6.52 -8.66 -11.14
CA VAL A 114 6.36 -7.25 -10.76
C VAL A 114 7.65 -6.49 -11.03
N PRO A 115 7.60 -5.36 -11.76
CA PRO A 115 8.77 -4.53 -12.04
C PRO A 115 9.57 -4.19 -10.77
N GLN A 116 10.89 -4.34 -10.85
CA GLN A 116 11.79 -4.17 -9.70
C GLN A 116 11.65 -2.80 -9.04
N SER A 117 11.41 -1.74 -9.82
CA SER A 117 11.20 -0.38 -9.31
C SER A 117 9.95 -0.29 -8.42
N LEU A 118 8.84 -0.93 -8.81
CA LEU A 118 7.64 -1.03 -7.98
C LEU A 118 7.88 -1.91 -6.75
N LYS A 119 8.61 -3.02 -6.89
CA LYS A 119 8.97 -3.93 -5.77
C LYS A 119 9.79 -3.19 -4.70
N GLN A 120 10.70 -2.31 -5.09
CA GLN A 120 11.51 -1.49 -4.17
C GLN A 120 10.68 -0.45 -3.42
N VAL A 121 9.76 0.23 -4.10
CA VAL A 121 8.82 1.17 -3.45
C VAL A 121 7.99 0.42 -2.43
N TYR A 122 7.39 -0.70 -2.84
CA TYR A 122 6.61 -1.58 -1.98
C TYR A 122 7.37 -2.02 -0.73
N LEU A 123 8.57 -2.60 -0.89
CA LEU A 123 9.36 -3.12 0.23
C LEU A 123 9.69 -2.04 1.26
N ARG A 124 10.01 -0.82 0.81
CA ARG A 124 10.24 0.31 1.74
C ARG A 124 8.95 0.77 2.41
N SER A 125 7.81 0.77 1.72
CA SER A 125 6.52 1.12 2.33
C SER A 125 6.16 0.17 3.47
N ILE A 126 6.46 -1.14 3.33
CA ILE A 126 6.17 -2.16 4.36
C ILE A 126 7.33 -2.44 5.32
N SER A 127 8.36 -1.57 5.37
CA SER A 127 9.49 -1.73 6.30
C SER A 127 9.02 -1.85 7.75
N ARG A 128 9.68 -2.72 8.52
CA ARG A 128 9.35 -2.93 9.93
C ARG A 128 9.48 -1.64 10.73
N GLU A 129 10.61 -0.97 10.62
CA GLU A 129 10.85 0.28 11.33
C GLU A 129 10.20 1.47 10.60
N PRO A 130 9.39 2.31 11.27
CA PRO A 130 8.70 3.44 10.64
C PRO A 130 9.65 4.42 9.95
N ARG A 131 10.86 4.60 10.48
CA ARG A 131 11.88 5.50 9.94
C ARG A 131 12.42 5.08 8.56
N ASP A 132 12.34 3.78 8.25
CA ASP A 132 12.83 3.22 6.98
C ASP A 132 11.77 3.29 5.88
N ARG A 133 10.56 3.76 6.21
CA ARG A 133 9.47 4.01 5.27
C ARG A 133 9.62 5.41 4.66
N PRO A 134 9.28 5.61 3.37
CA PRO A 134 9.25 6.94 2.78
C PRO A 134 8.17 7.81 3.43
N ASP A 135 8.30 9.13 3.34
CA ASP A 135 7.16 10.01 3.61
C ASP A 135 6.16 9.97 2.46
N ALA A 136 4.92 10.42 2.69
CA ALA A 136 3.88 10.40 1.66
C ALA A 136 4.30 11.16 0.40
N THR A 137 4.99 12.29 0.55
CA THR A 137 5.51 13.10 -0.57
C THR A 137 6.56 12.35 -1.39
N ASP A 138 7.49 11.66 -0.72
CA ASP A 138 8.52 10.86 -1.37
C ASP A 138 7.89 9.67 -2.10
N LEU A 139 6.93 9.01 -1.44
CA LEU A 139 6.20 7.88 -2.00
C LEU A 139 5.46 8.26 -3.28
N ILE A 140 4.79 9.42 -3.30
CA ILE A 140 4.14 9.95 -4.52
C ILE A 140 5.17 10.17 -5.62
N THR A 141 6.30 10.81 -5.28
CA THR A 141 7.37 11.11 -6.25
C THR A 141 7.94 9.83 -6.87
N GLU A 142 8.14 8.80 -6.06
CA GLU A 142 8.63 7.50 -6.50
C GLU A 142 7.63 6.75 -7.37
N LEU A 143 6.35 6.74 -6.97
CA LEU A 143 5.28 6.10 -7.74
C LEU A 143 5.06 6.78 -9.10
N GLU A 144 5.20 8.11 -9.20
CA GLU A 144 5.15 8.81 -10.49
C GLU A 144 6.34 8.43 -11.39
N LYS A 145 7.54 8.23 -10.84
CA LYS A 145 8.69 7.72 -11.61
C LYS A 145 8.43 6.29 -12.12
N VAL A 146 7.91 5.41 -11.26
CA VAL A 146 7.53 4.04 -11.65
C VAL A 146 6.48 4.08 -12.76
N LYS A 147 5.44 4.91 -12.62
CA LYS A 147 4.40 5.08 -13.64
C LYS A 147 4.98 5.55 -14.98
N GLN A 148 5.90 6.51 -14.98
CA GLN A 148 6.56 6.97 -16.21
C GLN A 148 7.38 5.85 -16.87
N GLU A 149 8.12 5.05 -16.09
CA GLU A 149 8.87 3.89 -16.58
C GLU A 149 7.94 2.87 -17.25
N LEU A 150 6.82 2.53 -16.59
CA LEU A 150 5.87 1.54 -17.10
C LEU A 150 5.11 2.04 -18.33
N CYS A 151 4.72 3.32 -18.36
CA CYS A 151 4.11 3.92 -19.55
C CYS A 151 5.11 3.94 -20.71
N GLY A 152 6.37 4.34 -20.47
CA GLY A 152 7.42 4.35 -21.50
C GLY A 152 7.69 2.96 -22.10
N ARG A 153 7.66 1.90 -21.29
CA ARG A 153 7.74 0.52 -21.77
C ARG A 153 6.54 0.12 -22.63
N ALA A 154 5.33 0.52 -22.25
CA ALA A 154 4.12 0.21 -23.02
C ALA A 154 4.15 0.84 -24.43
N PHE A 155 4.68 2.06 -24.58
CA PHE A 155 4.86 2.71 -25.88
C PHE A 155 5.94 2.06 -26.77
N ASN A 156 6.98 1.49 -26.16
CA ASN A 156 8.06 0.81 -26.91
C ASN A 156 7.73 -0.63 -27.32
N CYS A 157 6.76 -1.29 -26.68
CA CYS A 157 6.30 -2.62 -27.11
C CYS A 157 5.40 -2.57 -28.35
N THR A 158 4.66 -1.47 -28.58
CA THR A 158 3.77 -1.35 -29.75
C THR A 158 4.51 -1.10 -31.07
N SER A 159 5.75 -0.61 -31.03
CA SER A 159 6.56 -0.37 -32.24
C SER A 159 7.28 -1.61 -32.77
N SER A 160 7.32 -2.72 -32.02
CA SER A 160 7.93 -3.99 -32.48
C SER A 160 6.95 -4.93 -33.21
N PHE A 161 5.64 -4.63 -33.23
CA PHE A 161 4.64 -5.48 -33.90
C PHE A 161 4.38 -5.13 -35.37
N ASP A 162 4.79 -3.97 -35.85
CA ASP A 162 4.59 -3.57 -37.26
C ASP A 162 5.57 -4.22 -38.25
N GLY A 163 6.57 -4.98 -37.76
CA GLY A 163 7.58 -5.64 -38.61
C GLY A 163 7.20 -7.01 -39.20
N LEU A 164 6.07 -7.61 -38.79
CA LEU A 164 5.75 -9.02 -39.12
C LEU A 164 4.58 -9.22 -40.09
N ARG A 165 4.03 -8.15 -40.70
CA ARG A 165 2.90 -8.25 -41.65
C ARG A 165 3.27 -8.16 -43.15
N SER A 166 4.56 -8.18 -43.50
CA SER A 166 5.01 -8.02 -44.90
C SER A 166 5.61 -9.30 -45.56
N GLN A 167 5.27 -10.50 -45.10
CA GLN A 167 5.61 -11.74 -45.81
C GLN A 167 4.46 -12.76 -45.75
N ALA A 168 3.44 -12.52 -46.55
CA ALA A 168 2.52 -13.56 -47.03
C ALA A 168 2.04 -13.12 -48.41
N HIS A 169 2.82 -13.52 -49.42
CA HIS A 169 2.39 -13.58 -50.83
C HIS A 169 1.90 -15.00 -51.11
#